data_AF-A0A090WYB3-F1
#
_entry.id   AF-A0A090WYB3-F1
#
_cell.length_a   1.000
_cell.length_b   1.000
_cell.length_c   1.000
_cell.angle_alpha   90.00
_cell.angle_beta   90.00
_cell.angle_gamma   90.00
#
_symmetry.space_group_name_H-M   'P 1'
#
loop_
_entity.id
_entity.type
_entity.pdbx_description
1 polymer ?
#
loop_
_entity_poly.entity_id
_entity_poly.type
_entity_poly.pdbx_seq_one_letter_code
_entity_poly.pdbx_strand_id
1 'polypeptide(L)'
;MAKELGVEFDEFRLRGLFTFFYNDAKYPILFNYYSGLYKSGDLEVPPGCIDIAWFSLEEALKVIPFETMRLILRKMFEEKSYVWGASMHIQKSSELAVDKVTINEDFYPLSK
;
A
#
# COMPACT_ATOMS: atom_id res chain seq x y z
N MET A 1 -2.74 -1.47 -14.88
CA MET A 1 -1.83 -2.01 -13.85
C MET A 1 -0.71 -2.84 -14.46
N ALA A 2 -0.78 -4.16 -14.64
CA ALA A 2 0.38 -4.94 -15.10
C ALA A 2 0.92 -4.53 -16.49
N LYS A 3 0.01 -4.42 -17.47
CA LYS A 3 0.34 -4.01 -18.84
C LYS A 3 0.98 -2.62 -18.95
N GLU A 4 0.59 -1.67 -18.09
CA GLU A 4 1.13 -0.30 -18.09
C GLU A 4 2.53 -0.24 -17.49
N LEU A 5 2.94 -1.27 -16.74
CA LEU A 5 4.25 -1.41 -16.12
C LEU A 5 5.20 -2.26 -16.97
N GLY A 6 4.76 -2.71 -18.15
CA GLY A 6 5.55 -3.58 -19.05
C GLY A 6 5.71 -5.03 -18.58
N VAL A 7 5.03 -5.44 -17.51
CA VAL A 7 5.23 -6.75 -16.86
C VAL A 7 3.94 -7.58 -16.76
N GLU A 8 4.12 -8.89 -16.68
CA GLU A 8 3.08 -9.86 -16.37
C GLU A 8 3.26 -10.41 -14.96
N PHE A 9 2.14 -10.66 -14.28
CA PHE A 9 2.11 -11.35 -13.00
C PHE A 9 1.20 -12.56 -13.08
N ASP A 10 1.55 -13.60 -12.34
CA ASP A 10 0.70 -14.74 -12.01
C ASP A 10 0.28 -14.68 -10.53
N GLU A 11 -0.62 -15.58 -10.11
CA GLU A 11 -1.04 -15.72 -8.70
C GLU A 11 -1.49 -14.41 -8.02
N PHE A 12 -2.37 -13.65 -8.68
CA PHE A 12 -2.97 -12.46 -8.06
C PHE A 12 -3.78 -12.82 -6.82
N ARG A 13 -3.48 -12.16 -5.71
CA ARG A 13 -4.17 -12.35 -4.42
C ARG A 13 -4.49 -11.01 -3.78
N LEU A 14 -5.69 -10.92 -3.19
CA LEU A 14 -6.01 -9.84 -2.27
C LEU A 14 -5.17 -10.00 -1.00
N ARG A 15 -4.66 -8.90 -0.45
CA ARG A 15 -3.74 -8.88 0.69
C ARG A 15 -4.19 -7.96 1.80
N GLY A 16 -5.00 -6.96 1.48
CA GLY A 16 -5.63 -6.15 2.50
C GLY A 16 -6.74 -5.25 2.00
N LEU A 17 -7.58 -4.88 2.96
CA LEU A 17 -8.69 -3.94 2.83
C LEU A 17 -8.54 -2.91 3.94
N PHE A 18 -8.17 -1.68 3.59
CA PHE A 18 -7.90 -0.65 4.57
C PHE A 18 -8.83 0.54 4.35
N THR A 19 -9.31 1.11 5.45
CA THR A 19 -10.13 2.32 5.40
C THR A 19 -9.35 3.52 5.91
N PHE A 20 -9.37 4.62 5.15
CA PHE A 20 -8.70 5.86 5.52
C PHE A 20 -9.68 7.01 5.68
N PHE A 21 -9.65 7.66 6.83
CA PHE A 21 -10.32 8.94 7.07
C PHE A 21 -9.29 10.06 6.92
N TYR A 22 -9.52 10.99 5.99
CA TYR A 22 -8.64 12.15 5.80
C TYR A 22 -9.22 13.38 6.48
N ASN A 23 -8.46 14.04 7.35
CA ASN A 23 -8.88 15.24 8.07
C ASN A 23 -10.28 15.05 8.69
N ASP A 24 -11.24 15.93 8.41
CA ASP A 24 -12.61 15.82 8.94
C ASP A 24 -13.60 15.17 7.95
N ALA A 25 -13.10 14.35 7.03
CA ALA A 25 -13.93 13.69 6.03
C ALA A 25 -14.98 12.79 6.71
N LYS A 26 -16.25 12.98 6.33
CA LYS A 26 -17.39 12.24 6.86
C LYS A 26 -17.36 10.74 6.53
N TYR A 27 -16.78 10.37 5.40
CA TYR A 27 -16.76 9.00 4.89
C TYR A 27 -15.33 8.55 4.62
N PRO A 28 -14.97 7.29 4.94
CA PRO A 28 -13.65 6.78 4.64
C PRO A 28 -13.50 6.45 3.15
N ILE A 29 -12.26 6.44 2.69
CA ILE A 29 -11.88 5.81 1.43
C ILE A 29 -11.48 4.36 1.71
N LEU A 30 -11.97 3.43 0.90
CA LEU A 30 -11.57 2.02 0.96
C LEU A 30 -10.46 1.75 -0.06
N PHE A 31 -9.33 1.22 0.42
CA PHE A 31 -8.23 0.78 -0.42
C PHE A 31 -8.11 -0.74 -0.43
N ASN A 32 -8.03 -1.30 -1.64
CA ASN A 32 -7.81 -2.72 -1.87
C ASN A 32 -6.35 -2.93 -2.28
N TYR A 33 -5.61 -3.72 -1.52
CA TYR A 33 -4.20 -4.03 -1.80
C TYR A 33 -4.07 -5.45 -2.34
N TYR A 34 -3.35 -5.60 -3.45
CA TYR A 34 -3.13 -6.87 -4.11
C TYR A 34 -1.63 -7.17 -4.23
N SER A 35 -1.28 -8.44 -4.32
CA SER A 35 0.04 -8.90 -4.74
C SER A 35 -0.09 -9.87 -5.91
N GLY A 36 0.95 -9.97 -6.73
CA GLY A 36 1.13 -11.02 -7.72
C GLY A 36 2.58 -11.50 -7.71
N LEU A 37 2.82 -12.70 -8.21
CA LEU A 37 4.16 -13.19 -8.49
C LEU A 37 4.59 -12.72 -9.87
N TYR A 38 5.77 -12.11 -9.96
CA TYR A 38 6.33 -11.72 -11.24
C TYR A 38 6.49 -12.94 -12.16
N LYS A 39 6.09 -12.77 -13.42
CA LYS A 39 6.16 -13.81 -14.45
C LYS A 39 7.20 -13.48 -15.52
N SER A 40 7.05 -12.32 -16.16
CA SER A 40 7.83 -11.93 -17.34
C SER A 40 7.65 -10.44 -17.65
N GLY A 41 8.43 -9.94 -18.61
CA GLY A 41 8.39 -8.57 -19.11
C GLY A 41 9.51 -7.69 -18.56
N ASP A 42 9.63 -6.49 -19.11
CA ASP A 42 10.61 -5.50 -18.69
C ASP A 42 9.87 -4.29 -18.12
N LEU A 43 10.37 -3.71 -17.03
CA LEU A 43 9.70 -2.57 -16.41
C LEU A 43 9.68 -1.37 -17.37
N GLU A 44 8.49 -0.84 -17.58
CA GLU A 44 8.27 0.42 -18.28
C GLU A 44 7.73 1.46 -17.29
N VAL A 45 8.26 2.69 -17.36
CA VAL A 45 7.76 3.81 -16.55
C VAL A 45 6.32 4.11 -17.00
N PRO A 46 5.30 3.92 -16.14
CA PRO A 46 3.92 4.12 -16.55
C PRO A 46 3.60 5.62 -16.70
N PRO A 47 2.55 5.98 -17.46
CA PRO A 47 2.13 7.37 -17.63
C PRO A 47 1.85 8.07 -16.28
N GLY A 48 2.44 9.24 -16.08
CA GLY A 48 2.27 10.03 -14.84
C GLY A 48 3.22 9.66 -13.70
N CYS A 49 4.12 8.68 -13.89
CA CYS A 49 5.20 8.38 -12.97
C CYS A 49 6.54 8.96 -13.46
N ILE A 50 7.42 9.28 -12.51
CA ILE A 50 8.77 9.79 -12.80
C ILE A 50 9.74 8.62 -13.04
N ASP A 51 9.56 7.53 -12.28
CA ASP A 51 10.45 6.38 -12.30
C ASP A 51 9.72 5.11 -11.81
N ILE A 52 10.31 3.95 -12.08
CA ILE A 52 9.90 2.64 -11.58
C ILE A 52 11.12 1.73 -11.40
N ALA A 53 11.16 1.00 -10.28
CA ALA A 53 12.22 0.04 -10.02
C ALA A 53 11.74 -1.11 -9.13
N TRP A 54 12.49 -2.21 -9.17
CA TRP A 54 12.36 -3.28 -8.20
C TRP A 54 13.08 -2.89 -6.90
N PHE A 55 12.42 -3.14 -5.77
CA PHE A 55 12.97 -2.87 -4.44
C PHE A 55 12.85 -4.11 -3.57
N SER A 56 13.83 -4.33 -2.70
CA SER A 56 13.58 -5.11 -1.48
C SER A 56 12.59 -4.36 -0.59
N LEU A 57 11.94 -5.08 0.35
CA LEU A 57 11.04 -4.43 1.31
C LEU A 57 11.77 -3.33 2.10
N GLU A 58 13.00 -3.57 2.53
CA GLU A 58 13.76 -2.60 3.32
C GLU A 58 14.07 -1.32 2.54
N GLU A 59 14.40 -1.44 1.25
CA GLU A 59 14.63 -0.28 0.38
C GLU A 59 13.32 0.47 0.10
N ALA A 60 12.23 -0.24 -0.19
CA ALA A 60 10.91 0.34 -0.41
C ALA A 60 10.47 1.18 0.80
N LEU A 61 10.66 0.67 2.02
CA LEU A 61 10.29 1.37 3.26
C LEU A 61 11.13 2.63 3.53
N LYS A 62 12.31 2.77 2.91
CA LYS A 62 13.15 3.98 3.00
C LYS A 62 12.71 5.05 2.02
N VAL A 63 12.24 4.67 0.83
CA VAL A 63 11.87 5.61 -0.23
C VAL A 63 10.41 6.08 -0.16
N ILE A 64 9.52 5.26 0.39
CA ILE A 64 8.09 5.61 0.51
C ILE A 64 7.91 6.69 1.58
N PRO A 65 7.38 7.88 1.21
CA PRO A 65 7.26 9.00 2.15
C PRO A 65 6.03 8.87 3.06
N PHE A 66 5.08 8.01 2.71
CA PHE A 66 3.80 7.89 3.40
C PHE A 66 3.86 6.82 4.50
N GLU A 67 3.71 7.26 5.75
CA GLU A 67 3.75 6.36 6.92
C GLU A 67 2.70 5.26 6.86
N THR A 68 1.48 5.57 6.41
CA THR A 68 0.41 4.57 6.23
C THR A 68 0.80 3.44 5.30
N MET A 69 1.42 3.76 4.17
CA MET A 69 1.90 2.76 3.22
C MET A 69 3.02 1.91 3.80
N ARG A 70 3.93 2.51 4.59
CA ARG A 70 5.00 1.75 5.27
C ARG A 70 4.44 0.74 6.27
N LEU A 71 3.46 1.15 7.08
CA LEU A 71 2.79 0.27 8.04
C LEU A 71 2.08 -0.90 7.33
N ILE A 72 1.33 -0.61 6.27
CA ILE A 72 0.62 -1.61 5.48
C ILE A 72 1.58 -2.60 4.82
N LEU A 73 2.64 -2.11 4.18
CA LEU A 73 3.62 -2.96 3.51
C LEU A 73 4.36 -3.87 4.49
N ARG A 74 4.77 -3.35 5.66
CA ARG A 74 5.37 -4.19 6.72
C ARG A 74 4.43 -5.34 7.09
N LYS A 75 3.19 -5.03 7.44
CA LYS A 75 2.22 -6.05 7.88
C LYS A 75 1.97 -7.10 6.81
N MET A 76 1.74 -6.68 5.56
CA MET A 76 1.45 -7.58 4.44
C MET A 76 2.63 -8.49 4.04
N PHE A 77 3.86 -8.05 4.26
CA PHE A 77 5.07 -8.81 3.92
C PHE A 77 5.58 -9.69 5.07
N GLU A 78 5.39 -9.28 6.32
CA GLU A 78 5.77 -10.07 7.50
C GLU A 78 4.84 -11.28 7.67
N GLU A 79 3.53 -11.10 7.46
CA GLU A 79 2.52 -12.15 7.66
C GLU A 79 1.77 -12.44 6.37
N LYS A 80 2.42 -13.18 5.48
CA LYS A 80 1.95 -13.36 4.11
C LYS A 80 0.74 -14.29 3.95
N SER A 81 0.24 -14.90 5.00
CA SER A 81 -0.81 -15.91 4.91
C SER A 81 -2.21 -15.35 5.16
N TYR A 82 -2.36 -14.05 5.34
CA TYR A 82 -3.65 -13.43 5.66
C TYR A 82 -3.98 -12.28 4.72
N VAL A 83 -5.28 -12.03 4.59
CA VAL A 83 -5.81 -10.74 4.15
C VAL A 83 -5.97 -9.86 5.38
N TRP A 84 -5.36 -8.68 5.38
CA TRP A 84 -5.37 -7.79 6.53
C TRP A 84 -6.43 -6.68 6.41
N GLY A 85 -7.08 -6.37 7.52
CA GLY A 85 -7.94 -5.21 7.70
C GLY A 85 -7.30 -4.22 8.66
N ALA A 86 -7.51 -2.92 8.45
CA ALA A 86 -7.23 -1.86 9.43
C ALA A 86 -7.99 -0.58 9.08
N SER A 87 -8.16 0.29 10.06
CA SER A 87 -8.76 1.62 9.89
C SER A 87 -7.82 2.69 10.41
N MET A 88 -7.54 3.71 9.61
CA MET A 88 -6.59 4.76 9.95
C MET A 88 -7.18 6.15 9.70
N HIS A 89 -6.85 7.08 10.58
CA HIS A 89 -7.07 8.51 10.42
C HIS A 89 -5.77 9.17 9.96
N ILE A 90 -5.84 9.96 8.90
CA ILE A 90 -4.70 10.68 8.33
C ILE A 90 -5.01 12.18 8.42
N GLN A 91 -4.26 12.89 9.25
CA GLN A 91 -4.35 14.35 9.36
C GLN A 91 -3.25 14.96 8.49
N LYS A 92 -3.67 15.62 7.40
CA LYS A 92 -2.81 16.41 6.52
C LYS A 92 -2.86 17.87 6.98
N SER A 93 -1.71 18.48 7.19
CA SER A 93 -1.60 19.91 7.48
C SER A 93 -0.45 20.49 6.66
N SER A 94 -0.64 21.69 6.12
CA SER A 94 0.44 22.45 5.47
C SER A 94 1.56 22.86 6.44
N GLU A 95 1.30 22.81 7.74
CA GLU A 95 2.27 23.11 8.80
C GLU A 95 3.07 21.87 9.23
N LEU A 96 2.57 20.66 8.96
CA LEU A 96 3.25 19.42 9.28
C LEU A 96 4.08 18.96 8.08
N ALA A 97 5.37 18.73 8.30
CA ALA A 97 6.25 18.18 7.27
C ALA A 97 5.87 16.72 6.88
N VAL A 98 5.11 16.03 7.73
CA VAL A 98 4.68 14.64 7.55
C VAL A 98 3.23 14.50 8.03
N ASP A 99 2.42 13.75 7.28
CA ASP A 99 1.06 13.39 7.68
C ASP A 99 1.06 12.71 9.06
N LYS A 100 0.17 13.16 9.95
CA LYS A 100 -0.03 12.49 11.23
C LYS A 100 -1.02 11.34 11.03
N VAL A 101 -0.57 10.12 11.31
CA VAL A 101 -1.37 8.90 11.22
C VAL A 101 -1.83 8.46 12.60
N THR A 102 -3.11 8.16 12.75
CA THR A 102 -3.69 7.52 13.95
C THR A 102 -4.37 6.24 13.52
N ILE A 103 -4.06 5.13 14.20
CA ILE A 103 -4.69 3.84 13.94
C ILE A 103 -5.98 3.79 14.77
N ASN A 104 -7.13 3.80 14.09
CA ASN A 104 -8.46 3.71 14.73
C ASN A 104 -8.81 2.26 15.04
N GLU A 105 -8.54 1.36 14.10
CA GLU A 105 -8.58 -0.08 14.29
C GLU A 105 -7.22 -0.64 13.84
N ASP A 106 -6.57 -1.38 14.73
CA ASP A 106 -5.28 -2.01 14.45
C ASP A 106 -5.40 -3.10 13.38
N PHE A 107 -4.29 -3.63 12.90
CA PHE A 107 -4.28 -4.67 11.89
C PHE A 107 -4.88 -5.98 12.42
N TYR A 108 -5.95 -6.46 11.79
CA TYR A 108 -6.58 -7.75 12.09
C TYR A 108 -6.76 -8.62 10.83
N PRO A 109 -6.70 -9.96 10.97
CA PRO A 109 -6.93 -10.84 9.84
C PRO A 109 -8.42 -10.83 9.45
N LEU A 110 -8.70 -10.63 8.16
CA LEU A 110 -10.02 -10.74 7.55
C LEU A 110 -10.28 -12.14 7.00
N SER A 111 -9.24 -12.76 6.45
CA SER A 111 -9.25 -14.15 5.99
C SER A 111 -7.82 -14.70 5.93
N LYS A 112 -7.71 -16.01 5.77
CA LYS A 112 -6.46 -16.72 5.45
C LYS A 112 -6.38 -17.00 3.95
#